data_AF-A0A9D2GHD6-F1
#
_entry.id   AF-A0A9D2GHD6-F1
#
_cell.length_a   1.000
_cell.length_b   1.000
_cell.length_c   1.000
_cell.angle_alpha   90.00
_cell.angle_beta   90.00
_cell.angle_gamma   90.00
#
_symmetry.space_group_name_H-M   'P 1'
#
loop_
_entity.id
_entity.type
_entity.pdbx_description
1 polymer ?
#
loop_
_entity_poly.entity_id
_entity_poly.type
_entity_poly.pdbx_seq_one_letter_code
_entity_poly.pdbx_strand_id
1 'polypeptide(L)'
;MKKSSFVALILGTIGIVFFALGMCMALLPEWGMFNQGVVCGVIGLVVLLITVMVWRKMEGKAPIKLNAKTVGAVLVGVIGALLLGVGMCFSMIFGKMILGIVIGLAGIIVLLMLIPLLKGVK
;
A
#
# COMPACT_ATOMS: atom_id res chain seq x y z
N MET A 1 -3.32 22.24 -6.12
CA MET A 1 -2.43 21.08 -6.36
C MET A 1 -1.80 21.19 -7.73
N LYS A 2 -0.52 20.82 -7.91
CA LYS A 2 0.07 20.75 -9.26
C LYS A 2 -0.66 19.67 -10.07
N LYS A 3 -0.97 19.93 -11.35
CA LYS A 3 -1.65 18.95 -12.24
C LYS A 3 -0.93 17.58 -12.21
N SER A 4 0.39 17.60 -12.10
CA SER A 4 1.24 16.40 -12.04
C SER A 4 0.97 15.50 -10.83
N SER A 5 0.69 16.08 -9.66
CA SER A 5 0.38 15.29 -8.45
C SER A 5 -1.00 14.66 -8.53
N PHE A 6 -1.95 15.31 -9.21
CA PHE A 6 -3.30 14.78 -9.40
C PHE A 6 -3.28 13.59 -10.37
N VAL A 7 -2.56 13.71 -11.49
CA VAL A 7 -2.39 12.60 -12.45
C VAL A 7 -1.69 11.41 -11.81
N ALA A 8 -0.62 11.65 -11.02
CA ALA A 8 0.07 10.58 -10.31
C ALA A 8 -0.81 9.90 -9.25
N LEU A 9 -1.66 10.66 -8.57
CA LEU A 9 -2.60 10.10 -7.59
C LEU A 9 -3.66 9.23 -8.27
N ILE A 10 -4.22 9.67 -9.40
CA ILE A 10 -5.22 8.88 -10.15
C ILE A 10 -4.59 7.61 -10.73
N LEU A 11 -3.50 7.74 -11.51
CA LEU A 11 -2.83 6.58 -12.11
C LEU A 11 -2.30 5.63 -11.03
N GLY A 12 -1.79 6.17 -9.92
CA GLY A 12 -1.30 5.38 -8.79
C GLY A 12 -2.42 4.62 -8.10
N THR A 13 -3.58 5.25 -7.88
CA THR A 13 -4.74 4.58 -7.28
C THR A 13 -5.23 3.45 -8.17
N ILE A 14 -5.38 3.69 -9.47
CA ILE A 14 -5.79 2.66 -10.44
C ILE A 14 -4.78 1.50 -10.45
N GLY A 15 -3.48 1.81 -10.50
CA GLY A 15 -2.42 0.80 -10.48
C GLY A 15 -2.41 -0.05 -9.20
N ILE A 16 -2.57 0.57 -8.02
CA ILE A 16 -2.65 -0.15 -6.74
C ILE A 16 -3.88 -1.05 -6.70
N VAL A 17 -5.04 -0.59 -7.16
CA VAL A 17 -6.26 -1.40 -7.18
C VAL A 17 -6.09 -2.63 -8.07
N PHE A 18 -5.56 -2.47 -9.29
CA PHE A 18 -5.28 -3.60 -10.18
C PHE A 18 -4.26 -4.58 -9.58
N PHE A 19 -3.20 -4.05 -8.95
CA PHE A 19 -2.20 -4.87 -8.28
C PHE A 19 -2.79 -5.66 -7.10
N ALA A 20 -3.58 -4.99 -6.24
CA ALA A 20 -4.23 -5.63 -5.10
C ALA A 20 -5.22 -6.72 -5.54
N LEU A 21 -6.03 -6.45 -6.56
CA LEU A 21 -6.95 -7.46 -7.13
C LEU A 21 -6.19 -8.64 -7.72
N GLY A 22 -5.09 -8.40 -8.45
CA GLY A 22 -4.23 -9.46 -9.00
C GLY A 22 -3.63 -10.34 -7.90
N MET A 23 -3.15 -9.74 -6.82
CA MET A 23 -2.64 -10.47 -5.65
C MET A 23 -3.73 -11.33 -4.99
N CYS A 24 -4.93 -10.78 -4.79
CA CYS A 24 -6.05 -11.54 -4.22
C CYS A 24 -6.47 -12.74 -5.10
N MET A 25 -6.55 -12.56 -6.42
CA MET A 25 -6.90 -13.63 -7.35
C MET A 25 -5.81 -14.72 -7.45
N ALA A 26 -4.54 -14.37 -7.19
CA ALA A 26 -3.45 -15.34 -7.16
C ALA A 26 -3.35 -16.10 -5.82
N LEU A 27 -3.69 -15.46 -4.71
CA LEU A 27 -3.56 -16.04 -3.37
C LEU A 27 -4.77 -16.87 -2.93
N LEU A 28 -5.95 -16.68 -3.53
CA LEU A 28 -7.17 -17.45 -3.23
C LEU A 28 -7.29 -18.65 -4.19
N PRO A 29 -6.88 -19.86 -3.76
CA PRO A 29 -6.93 -21.05 -4.61
C PRO A 29 -8.37 -21.45 -4.96
N GLU A 30 -9.38 -21.00 -4.22
CA GLU A 30 -10.80 -21.29 -4.50
C GLU A 30 -11.26 -20.72 -5.84
N TRP A 31 -10.57 -19.71 -6.37
CA TRP A 31 -10.94 -19.07 -7.64
C TRP A 31 -10.38 -19.84 -8.86
N GLY A 32 -9.40 -20.74 -8.68
CA GLY A 32 -8.78 -21.50 -9.77
C GLY A 32 -8.11 -20.65 -10.88
N MET A 33 -8.03 -19.32 -10.69
CA MET A 33 -7.60 -18.33 -11.69
C MET A 33 -6.19 -17.80 -11.41
N PHE A 34 -5.28 -18.66 -10.92
CA PHE A 34 -3.92 -18.27 -10.54
C PHE A 34 -3.18 -17.55 -11.68
N ASN A 35 -3.19 -18.13 -12.89
CA ASN A 35 -2.54 -17.53 -14.06
C ASN A 35 -3.11 -16.14 -14.38
N GLN A 36 -4.42 -15.97 -14.29
CA GLN A 36 -5.07 -14.70 -14.59
C GLN A 36 -4.80 -13.65 -13.50
N GLY A 37 -4.75 -14.07 -12.23
CA GLY A 37 -4.34 -13.22 -11.11
C GLY A 37 -2.91 -12.71 -11.26
N VAL A 38 -1.97 -13.58 -11.64
CA VAL A 38 -0.57 -13.21 -11.91
C VAL A 38 -0.49 -12.21 -13.08
N VAL A 39 -1.21 -12.44 -14.17
CA VAL A 39 -1.23 -11.52 -15.33
C VAL A 39 -1.75 -10.14 -14.91
N CYS A 40 -2.90 -10.08 -14.22
CA CYS A 40 -3.45 -8.82 -13.71
C CYS A 40 -2.51 -8.12 -12.72
N GLY A 41 -1.86 -8.87 -11.84
CA GLY A 41 -0.88 -8.35 -10.88
C GLY A 41 0.34 -7.75 -11.57
N VAL A 42 0.89 -8.43 -12.59
CA VAL A 42 2.01 -7.93 -13.39
C VAL A 42 1.62 -6.65 -14.12
N ILE A 43 0.42 -6.59 -14.71
CA ILE A 43 -0.09 -5.37 -15.36
C ILE A 43 -0.18 -4.22 -14.33
N GLY A 44 -0.76 -4.47 -13.15
CA GLY A 44 -0.84 -3.48 -12.08
C GLY A 44 0.53 -2.96 -11.63
N LEU A 45 1.51 -3.85 -11.52
CA LEU A 45 2.89 -3.50 -11.17
C LEU A 45 3.57 -2.67 -12.26
N VAL A 46 3.37 -3.01 -13.54
CA VAL A 46 3.88 -2.23 -14.68
C VAL A 46 3.27 -0.83 -14.68
N VAL A 47 1.95 -0.71 -14.47
CA VAL A 47 1.28 0.59 -14.37
C VAL A 47 1.83 1.41 -13.21
N LEU A 48 2.10 0.80 -12.05
CA LEU A 48 2.73 1.49 -10.92
C LEU A 48 4.14 1.99 -11.25
N LEU A 49 4.97 1.18 -11.92
CA LEU A 49 6.30 1.57 -12.36
C LEU A 49 6.25 2.74 -13.36
N ILE A 50 5.34 2.69 -14.33
CA ILE A 50 5.11 3.79 -15.28
C ILE A 50 4.67 5.05 -14.53
N THR A 51 3.76 4.93 -13.57
CA THR A 51 3.29 6.05 -12.76
C THR A 51 4.43 6.73 -12.00
N VAL A 52 5.32 5.94 -11.38
CA VAL A 52 6.51 6.45 -10.70
C VAL A 52 7.45 7.14 -11.68
N MET A 53 7.68 6.56 -12.87
CA MET A 53 8.51 7.18 -13.90
C MET A 53 7.93 8.50 -14.42
N VAL A 54 6.64 8.55 -14.75
CA VAL A 54 5.95 9.76 -15.24
C VAL A 54 5.96 10.84 -14.17
N TRP A 55 5.66 10.49 -12.92
CA TRP A 55 5.70 11.44 -11.81
C TRP A 55 7.11 11.99 -11.59
N ARG A 56 8.14 11.14 -11.64
CA ARG A 56 9.54 11.58 -11.54
C ARG A 56 9.96 12.50 -12.68
N LYS A 57 9.63 12.17 -13.93
CA LYS A 57 9.91 13.04 -15.08
C LYS A 57 9.21 14.39 -14.96
N MET A 58 7.98 14.41 -14.44
CA MET A 58 7.22 15.66 -14.28
C MET A 58 7.66 16.53 -13.11
N GLU A 59 8.17 15.96 -12.01
CA GLU A 59 8.68 16.76 -10.90
C GLU A 59 10.13 17.23 -11.11
N GLY A 60 10.86 16.70 -12.11
CA GLY A 60 12.25 17.10 -12.40
C GLY A 60 13.21 16.94 -11.22
N LYS A 61 12.83 16.14 -10.21
CA LYS A 61 13.59 16.00 -8.97
C LYS A 61 14.73 14.99 -9.12
N ALA A 62 15.86 15.35 -8.52
CA ALA A 62 17.02 14.50 -8.30
C ALA A 62 16.63 13.12 -7.69
N PRO A 63 17.45 12.06 -7.89
CA PRO A 63 17.16 10.69 -7.46
C PRO A 63 16.75 10.61 -5.99
N ILE A 64 16.03 9.54 -5.64
CA ILE A 64 15.51 9.27 -4.29
C ILE A 64 16.58 9.63 -3.28
N LYS A 65 16.44 10.78 -2.61
CA LYS A 65 17.21 11.03 -1.40
C LYS A 65 16.60 10.11 -0.36
N LEU A 66 17.15 8.89 -0.29
CA LEU A 66 16.82 7.89 0.73
C LEU A 66 17.26 8.45 2.08
N ASN A 67 16.42 9.33 2.62
CA ASN A 67 16.58 9.81 3.97
C ASN A 67 16.14 8.67 4.89
N ALA A 68 16.92 8.39 5.94
CA ALA A 68 16.56 7.40 6.96
C ALA A 68 15.14 7.63 7.49
N LYS A 69 14.70 8.90 7.54
CA LYS A 69 13.34 9.27 7.91
C LYS A 69 12.27 8.77 6.92
N THR A 70 12.55 8.82 5.62
CA THR A 70 11.63 8.34 4.57
C THR A 70 11.54 6.82 4.58
N VAL A 71 12.68 6.14 4.69
CA VAL A 71 12.72 4.68 4.78
C VAL A 71 12.01 4.20 6.05
N GLY A 72 12.29 4.84 7.19
CA GLY A 72 11.62 4.56 8.46
C GLY A 72 10.10 4.79 8.39
N ALA A 73 9.66 5.88 7.76
CA ALA A 73 8.22 6.12 7.55
C ALA A 73 7.60 5.04 6.65
N VAL A 74 8.23 4.65 5.55
CA VAL A 74 7.70 3.56 4.69
C VAL A 74 7.62 2.26 5.48
N LEU A 75 8.64 1.92 6.26
CA LEU A 75 8.67 0.69 7.07
C LEU A 75 7.55 0.66 8.11
N VAL A 76 7.37 1.75 8.86
CA VAL A 76 6.29 1.89 9.86
C VAL A 76 4.92 1.80 9.19
N GLY A 77 4.77 2.40 8.00
CA GLY A 77 3.53 2.31 7.22
C GLY A 77 3.20 0.88 6.79
N VAL A 78 4.20 0.13 6.32
CA VAL A 78 4.05 -1.29 5.95
C VAL A 78 3.66 -2.12 7.17
N ILE A 79 4.32 -1.93 8.32
CA ILE A 79 4.01 -2.65 9.56
C ILE A 79 2.57 -2.35 10.03
N GLY A 80 2.17 -1.08 10.01
CA GLY A 80 0.82 -0.66 10.40
C GLY A 80 -0.27 -1.24 9.49
N ALA A 81 -0.05 -1.22 8.17
CA ALA A 81 -0.98 -1.78 7.19
C ALA A 81 -1.11 -3.31 7.33
N LEU A 82 0.00 -4.02 7.56
CA LEU A 82 -0.01 -5.47 7.79
C LEU A 82 -0.74 -5.82 9.09
N LEU A 83 -0.47 -5.10 10.20
CA LEU A 83 -1.16 -5.31 11.48
C LEU A 83 -2.68 -5.12 11.33
N LEU A 84 -3.11 -4.07 10.63
CA LEU A 84 -4.53 -3.82 10.37
C LEU A 84 -5.12 -4.97 9.53
N GLY A 85 -4.45 -5.38 8.45
CA GLY A 85 -4.86 -6.52 7.62
C GLY A 85 -5.00 -7.82 8.42
N VAL A 86 -4.02 -8.15 9.25
CA VAL A 86 -4.04 -9.34 10.11
C VAL A 86 -5.18 -9.27 11.13
N GLY A 87 -5.44 -8.11 11.73
CA GLY A 87 -6.56 -7.90 12.65
C GLY A 87 -7.93 -8.15 11.99
N MET A 88 -8.10 -7.72 10.74
CA MET A 88 -9.30 -8.02 9.96
C MET A 88 -9.42 -9.52 9.65
N CYS A 89 -8.34 -10.18 9.22
CA CYS A 89 -8.33 -11.62 8.96
C CYS A 89 -8.64 -12.44 10.23
N PHE A 90 -8.09 -12.08 11.39
CA PHE A 90 -8.35 -12.77 12.66
C PHE A 90 -9.81 -12.66 13.11
N SER A 91 -10.45 -11.53 12.81
CA SER A 91 -11.86 -11.31 13.15
C SER A 91 -12.79 -12.12 12.25
N MET A 92 -12.48 -12.22 10.96
CA MET A 92 -13.37 -12.82 9.95
C MET A 92 -13.16 -14.33 9.77
N ILE A 93 -11.92 -14.81 9.86
CA ILE A 93 -11.57 -16.22 9.56
C ILE A 93 -11.46 -17.06 10.85
N PHE A 94 -10.87 -16.50 11.91
CA PHE A 94 -10.60 -17.24 13.15
C PHE A 94 -11.67 -17.07 14.23
N GLY A 95 -12.68 -16.22 14.01
CA GLY A 95 -13.77 -15.97 14.97
C GLY A 95 -13.33 -15.35 16.31
N LYS A 96 -12.05 -14.96 16.45
CA LYS A 96 -11.48 -14.34 17.66
C LYS A 96 -11.63 -12.83 17.59
N MET A 97 -12.87 -12.34 17.62
CA MET A 97 -13.18 -10.91 17.48
C MET A 97 -12.40 -10.01 18.44
N ILE A 98 -12.23 -10.42 19.70
CA ILE A 98 -11.52 -9.62 20.71
C ILE A 98 -10.04 -9.42 20.31
N LEU A 99 -9.35 -10.49 19.93
CA LEU A 99 -7.94 -10.41 19.51
C LEU A 99 -7.79 -9.61 18.20
N GLY A 100 -8.71 -9.82 17.25
CA GLY A 100 -8.70 -9.09 15.98
C GLY A 100 -8.90 -7.58 16.16
N ILE A 101 -9.81 -7.16 17.04
CA ILE A 101 -10.03 -5.74 17.37
C ILE A 101 -8.80 -5.13 18.05
N VAL A 102 -8.18 -5.82 19.01
CA VAL A 102 -6.98 -5.33 19.70
C VAL A 102 -5.81 -5.14 18.73
N ILE A 103 -5.56 -6.12 17.86
CA ILE A 103 -4.50 -6.06 16.85
C ILE A 103 -4.81 -4.98 15.79
N GLY A 104 -6.08 -4.87 15.36
CA GLY A 104 -6.52 -3.84 14.42
C GLY A 104 -6.37 -2.43 14.98
N LEU A 105 -6.74 -2.20 16.25
CA LEU A 105 -6.53 -0.94 16.95
C LEU A 105 -5.04 -0.59 17.04
N ALA A 106 -4.20 -1.56 17.38
CA ALA A 106 -2.75 -1.36 17.38
C ALA A 106 -2.24 -0.96 15.99
N GLY A 107 -2.71 -1.61 14.92
CA GLY A 107 -2.39 -1.24 13.54
C GLY A 107 -2.79 0.21 13.19
N ILE A 108 -3.97 0.65 13.62
CA ILE A 108 -4.43 2.05 13.41
C ILE A 108 -3.52 3.04 14.16
N ILE A 109 -3.14 2.75 15.41
CA ILE A 109 -2.25 3.61 16.20
C ILE A 109 -0.89 3.75 15.50
N VAL A 110 -0.33 2.65 14.99
CA VAL A 110 0.93 2.66 14.23
C VAL A 110 0.80 3.48 12.94
N LEU A 111 -0.31 3.37 12.22
CA LEU A 111 -0.58 4.20 11.04
C LEU A 111 -0.77 5.69 11.38
N LEU A 112 -1.36 6.01 12.53
CA LEU A 112 -1.48 7.40 12.99
C LEU A 112 -0.11 8.00 13.34
N MET A 113 0.83 7.22 13.86
CA MET A 113 2.22 7.66 14.08
C MET A 113 2.96 8.05 12.79
N LEU A 114 2.44 7.65 11.61
CA LEU A 114 2.99 8.11 10.33
C LEU A 114 2.80 9.62 10.10
N ILE A 115 1.70 10.19 10.61
CA ILE A 115 1.36 11.61 10.45
C ILE A 115 2.45 12.53 11.06
N PRO A 116 2.85 12.37 12.34
CA PRO A 116 3.92 13.16 12.93
C PRO A 116 5.29 12.88 12.30
N LEU A 117 5.55 11.64 11.86
CA LEU A 117 6.79 11.29 11.17
C LEU A 117 6.94 12.00 9.81
N LEU A 118 5.86 12.07 9.03
CA LEU A 118 5.86 12.64 7.69
C LEU A 118 5.72 14.16 7.67
N LYS A 119 4.83 14.75 8.49
CA LYS A 119 4.67 16.21 8.55
C LYS A 119 5.76 16.90 9.39
N GLY A 120 6.46 16.15 10.25
CA GLY A 120 7.32 16.72 11.28
C GLY A 120 6.44 17.31 12.39
N VAL A 121 6.62 16.83 13.61
CA VAL A 121 6.03 17.49 14.78
C VAL A 121 6.63 18.89 14.83
N LYS A 122 5.76 19.90 14.71
CA LYS A 122 6.09 21.29 15.00
C LYS A 122 5.34 21.68 16.26
#